data_AF-M5BPF3-F1
#
_entry.id   AF-M5BPF3-F1
#
_cell.length_a   1.000
_cell.length_b   1.000
_cell.length_c   1.000
_cell.angle_alpha   90.00
_cell.angle_beta   90.00
_cell.angle_gamma   90.00
#
_symmetry.space_group_name_H-M   'P 1'
#
loop_
_entity.id
_entity.type
_entity.pdbx_description
1 polymer ?
#
loop_
_entity_poly.entity_id
_entity_poly.type
_entity_poly.pdbx_seq_one_letter_code
_entity_poly.pdbx_strand_id
1 'polypeptide(L)'
;MKLVSLAAVVGLVSLVSGCTIPADWNRSAGTTIRSVAKSRNVTQRLMLALFEAAWVESHVNNLNCGDRDSLGVFQQRPSQGWCSPSSLCLDVTHATNAFIDKAVKVAKPSMTPGQLAQAVQVSAYPDRYDAAESKARSIISALGGF
;
A
#
# COMPACT_ATOMS: atom_id res chain seq x y z
N MET A 1 -25.06 44.94 -35.98
CA MET A 1 -24.22 45.55 -34.92
C MET A 1 -25.09 45.71 -33.69
N LYS A 2 -24.83 45.17 -32.49
CA LYS A 2 -23.67 44.52 -31.87
C LYS A 2 -24.19 43.33 -31.05
N LEU A 3 -23.47 42.21 -31.11
CA LEU A 3 -23.56 41.12 -30.14
C LEU A 3 -23.04 41.61 -28.79
N VAL A 4 -23.69 41.21 -27.70
CA VAL A 4 -23.04 41.17 -26.38
C VAL A 4 -23.34 39.81 -25.76
N SER A 5 -22.32 38.96 -25.79
CA SER A 5 -22.29 37.64 -25.16
C SER A 5 -22.32 37.79 -23.64
N LEU A 6 -23.18 37.02 -22.98
CA LEU A 6 -23.15 36.81 -21.55
C LEU A 6 -22.05 35.76 -21.26
N ALA A 7 -20.91 36.21 -20.73
CA ALA A 7 -19.85 35.33 -20.29
C ALA A 7 -20.31 34.57 -19.03
N ALA A 8 -20.39 33.25 -19.11
CA ALA A 8 -20.54 32.39 -17.94
C ALA A 8 -19.25 32.44 -17.13
N VAL A 9 -19.31 32.99 -15.92
CA VAL A 9 -18.23 32.87 -14.93
C VAL A 9 -18.28 31.44 -14.42
N VAL A 10 -17.53 30.54 -15.05
CA VAL A 10 -17.27 29.21 -14.53
C VAL A 10 -16.43 29.36 -13.27
N GLY A 11 -17.05 29.15 -12.12
CA GLY A 11 -16.35 29.05 -10.85
C GLY A 11 -15.33 27.92 -10.91
N LEU A 12 -14.05 28.26 -10.76
CA LEU A 12 -12.99 27.30 -10.47
C LEU A 12 -13.22 26.79 -9.05
N VAL A 13 -14.04 25.72 -8.94
CA VAL A 13 -14.01 24.88 -7.76
C VAL A 13 -12.67 24.16 -7.78
N SER A 14 -11.74 24.60 -6.94
CA SER A 14 -10.55 23.80 -6.62
C SER A 14 -11.03 22.48 -6.02
N LEU A 15 -11.05 21.44 -6.84
CA LEU A 15 -11.18 20.08 -6.36
C LEU A 15 -9.94 19.78 -5.53
N VAL A 16 -10.08 19.75 -4.22
CA VAL A 16 -9.14 19.01 -3.36
C VAL A 16 -9.25 17.57 -3.82
N SER A 17 -8.35 17.14 -4.72
CA SER A 17 -8.30 15.77 -5.18
C SER A 17 -7.83 14.91 -4.02
N GLY A 18 -8.81 14.34 -3.29
CA GLY A 18 -8.55 13.29 -2.31
C GLY A 18 -7.83 12.12 -2.96
N CYS A 19 -6.96 11.45 -2.20
CA CYS A 19 -6.26 10.28 -2.70
C CYS A 19 -7.26 9.18 -3.03
N THR A 20 -7.38 8.82 -4.31
CA THR A 20 -8.31 7.78 -4.77
C THR A 20 -7.57 6.47 -4.88
N ILE A 21 -8.03 5.45 -4.14
CA ILE A 21 -7.51 4.08 -4.24
C ILE A 21 -8.24 3.37 -5.39
N PRO A 22 -7.54 2.91 -6.44
CA PRO A 22 -8.17 2.14 -7.53
C PRO A 22 -8.83 0.85 -7.00
N ALA A 23 -9.97 0.45 -7.54
CA ALA A 23 -10.64 -0.80 -7.13
C ALA A 23 -9.83 -2.06 -7.45
N ASP A 24 -9.08 -2.02 -8.57
CA ASP A 24 -8.24 -3.10 -9.03
C ASP A 24 -6.80 -2.98 -8.51
N TRP A 25 -6.16 -4.14 -8.39
CA TRP A 25 -4.78 -4.22 -7.94
C TRP A 25 -3.79 -4.08 -9.10
N ASN A 26 -2.65 -3.45 -8.83
CA ASN A 26 -1.60 -3.27 -9.84
C ASN A 26 -0.70 -4.51 -9.94
N ARG A 27 -0.74 -5.19 -11.09
CA ARG A 27 0.06 -6.41 -11.31
C ARG A 27 1.56 -6.20 -11.22
N SER A 28 2.08 -5.06 -11.68
CA SER A 28 3.51 -4.76 -11.65
C SER A 28 3.99 -4.59 -10.21
N ALA A 29 3.30 -3.77 -9.41
CA ALA A 29 3.61 -3.58 -8.00
C ALA A 29 3.52 -4.89 -7.20
N GLY A 30 2.46 -5.68 -7.39
CA GLY A 30 2.35 -7.00 -6.76
C GLY A 30 3.47 -7.97 -7.16
N THR A 31 3.88 -7.95 -8.44
CA THR A 31 5.02 -8.76 -8.92
C THR A 31 6.32 -8.37 -8.21
N THR A 32 6.57 -7.07 -8.03
CA THR A 32 7.74 -6.57 -7.30
C THR A 32 7.73 -6.98 -5.84
N ILE A 33 6.61 -6.80 -5.12
CA ILE A 33 6.46 -7.23 -3.72
C ILE A 33 6.80 -8.71 -3.59
N ARG A 34 6.22 -9.56 -4.45
CA ARG A 34 6.46 -11.00 -4.42
C ARG A 34 7.92 -11.35 -4.74
N SER A 35 8.51 -10.69 -5.74
CA SER A 35 9.90 -10.94 -6.14
C SER A 35 10.87 -10.65 -5.00
N VAL A 36 10.70 -9.51 -4.31
CA VAL A 36 11.50 -9.14 -3.14
C VAL A 36 11.28 -10.11 -1.98
N ALA A 37 10.02 -10.48 -1.71
CA ALA A 37 9.70 -11.45 -0.67
C ALA A 37 10.37 -12.81 -0.93
N LYS A 38 10.34 -13.30 -2.19
CA LYS A 38 11.04 -14.53 -2.59
C LYS A 38 12.56 -14.40 -2.46
N SER A 39 13.16 -13.29 -2.91
CA SER A 39 14.61 -13.09 -2.80
C SER A 39 15.09 -12.97 -1.36
N ARG A 40 14.23 -12.50 -0.46
CA ARG A 40 14.45 -12.43 0.99
C ARG A 40 14.12 -13.74 1.72
N ASN A 41 13.76 -14.82 1.02
CA ASN A 41 13.36 -16.11 1.59
C ASN A 41 12.31 -15.99 2.71
N VAL A 42 11.34 -15.07 2.57
CA VAL A 42 10.32 -14.90 3.61
C VAL A 42 9.41 -16.11 3.71
N THR A 43 8.89 -16.36 4.91
CA THR A 43 7.89 -17.42 5.12
C THR A 43 6.58 -17.12 4.38
N GLN A 44 5.77 -18.13 4.08
CA GLN A 44 4.44 -17.95 3.49
C GLN A 44 3.56 -17.01 4.34
N ARG A 45 3.70 -17.08 5.68
CA ARG A 45 2.99 -16.20 6.61
C ARG A 45 3.36 -14.73 6.42
N LEU A 46 4.64 -14.42 6.25
CA LEU A 46 5.10 -13.05 6.00
C LEU A 46 4.77 -12.59 4.56
N MET A 47 4.85 -13.48 3.57
CA MET A 47 4.36 -13.19 2.21
C MET A 47 2.87 -12.78 2.24
N LEU A 48 2.04 -13.52 2.97
CA LEU A 48 0.62 -13.21 3.10
C LEU A 48 0.39 -11.88 3.84
N ALA A 49 1.12 -11.62 4.93
CA ALA A 49 1.06 -10.35 5.67
C ALA A 49 1.42 -9.13 4.79
N LEU A 50 2.41 -9.27 3.89
CA LEU A 50 2.75 -8.22 2.92
C LEU A 50 1.56 -7.93 1.99
N PHE A 51 0.91 -8.94 1.44
CA PHE A 51 -0.20 -8.73 0.52
C PHE A 51 -1.50 -8.28 1.20
N GLU A 52 -1.74 -8.69 2.45
CA GLU A 52 -2.83 -8.15 3.26
C GLU A 52 -2.62 -6.66 3.53
N ALA A 53 -1.41 -6.26 3.95
CA ALA A 53 -1.06 -4.86 4.13
C ALA A 53 -1.21 -4.08 2.82
N ALA A 54 -0.59 -4.53 1.73
CA ALA A 54 -0.68 -3.84 0.44
C ALA A 54 -2.13 -3.71 -0.04
N TRP A 55 -2.97 -4.73 0.18
CA TRP A 55 -4.38 -4.66 -0.14
C TRP A 55 -5.10 -3.60 0.69
N VAL A 56 -5.00 -3.66 2.02
CA VAL A 56 -5.69 -2.72 2.91
C VAL A 56 -5.28 -1.27 2.67
N GLU A 57 -4.00 -1.03 2.40
CA GLU A 57 -3.45 0.33 2.33
C GLU A 57 -3.69 1.00 0.97
N SER A 58 -3.64 0.26 -0.13
CA SER A 58 -3.71 0.86 -1.47
C SER A 58 -4.27 -0.03 -2.56
N HIS A 59 -4.91 -1.15 -2.20
CA HIS A 59 -5.24 -2.21 -3.13
C HIS A 59 -4.02 -2.65 -3.97
N VAL A 60 -2.81 -2.63 -3.41
CA VAL A 60 -1.54 -2.95 -4.08
C VAL A 60 -1.16 -1.93 -5.17
N ASN A 61 -1.64 -0.68 -5.10
CA ASN A 61 -1.26 0.40 -6.02
C ASN A 61 -0.16 1.28 -5.40
N ASN A 62 0.77 1.76 -6.23
CA ASN A 62 1.87 2.62 -5.78
C ASN A 62 1.43 4.10 -5.84
N LEU A 63 0.78 4.58 -4.79
CA LEU A 63 0.11 5.88 -4.77
C LEU A 63 1.08 7.01 -4.39
N ASN A 64 1.02 8.14 -5.10
CA ASN A 64 1.76 9.37 -4.75
C ASN A 64 1.01 10.29 -3.78
N CYS A 65 0.00 9.75 -3.10
CA CYS A 65 -0.87 10.42 -2.17
C CYS A 65 -1.29 9.46 -1.05
N GLY A 66 -1.90 10.00 0.00
CA GLY A 66 -2.38 9.24 1.15
C GLY A 66 -2.91 10.14 2.26
N ASP A 67 -3.18 9.55 3.42
CA ASP A 67 -3.37 10.34 4.64
C ASP A 67 -2.07 11.05 5.03
N ARG A 68 -2.14 12.35 5.35
CA ARG A 68 -0.98 13.19 5.67
C ARG A 68 0.12 13.11 4.60
N ASP A 69 1.26 12.50 4.91
CA ASP A 69 2.40 12.28 4.02
C ASP A 69 2.63 10.78 3.70
N SER A 70 1.60 9.95 3.87
CA SER A 70 1.65 8.54 3.46
C SER A 70 1.83 8.42 1.95
N LEU A 71 2.70 7.49 1.54
CA LEU A 71 3.04 7.23 0.15
C LEU A 71 3.17 5.73 -0.13
N GLY A 72 2.96 5.38 -1.39
CA GLY A 72 3.28 4.08 -1.96
C GLY A 72 2.32 2.95 -1.59
N VAL A 73 2.76 1.73 -1.90
CA VAL A 73 1.98 0.48 -1.79
C VAL A 73 1.59 0.09 -0.37
N PHE A 74 2.29 0.60 0.64
CA PHE A 74 2.02 0.33 2.06
C PHE A 74 1.61 1.59 2.82
N GLN A 75 1.37 2.70 2.11
CA GLN A 75 1.03 4.01 2.71
C GLN A 75 1.99 4.41 3.84
N GLN A 76 3.28 4.16 3.62
CA GLN A 76 4.35 4.44 4.56
C GLN A 76 4.62 5.95 4.64
N ARG A 77 4.96 6.44 5.83
CA ARG A 77 5.15 7.88 6.10
C ARG A 77 6.63 8.24 6.24
N PRO A 78 7.18 9.10 5.37
CA PRO A 78 8.52 9.66 5.55
C PRO A 78 8.72 10.32 6.92
N SER A 79 7.74 11.08 7.40
CA SER A 79 7.77 11.71 8.73
C SER A 79 7.81 10.74 9.91
N GLN A 80 7.47 9.46 9.71
CA GLN A 80 7.62 8.40 10.72
C GLN A 80 8.88 7.55 10.50
N GLY A 81 9.82 8.03 9.67
CA GLY A 81 11.11 7.38 9.43
C GLY A 81 11.02 6.13 8.57
N TRP A 82 9.93 5.93 7.83
CA TRP A 82 9.84 4.78 6.91
C TRP A 82 10.78 4.92 5.71
N CYS A 83 10.97 6.14 5.20
CA CYS A 83 11.82 6.39 4.03
C CYS A 83 12.42 7.79 4.08
N SER A 84 13.68 7.93 3.66
CA SER A 84 14.36 9.21 3.48
C SER A 84 15.38 9.09 2.33
N PRO A 85 15.24 9.84 1.23
CA PRO A 85 14.19 10.83 0.94
C PRO A 85 12.79 10.21 0.77
N SER A 86 11.74 11.05 0.72
CA SER A 86 10.34 10.59 0.59
C SER A 86 10.07 9.76 -0.67
N SER A 87 10.84 9.98 -1.74
CA SER A 87 10.76 9.19 -2.98
C SER A 87 11.02 7.70 -2.78
N LEU A 88 11.74 7.31 -1.73
CA LEU A 88 11.95 5.90 -1.40
C LEU A 88 10.65 5.19 -0.97
N CYS A 89 9.65 5.91 -0.45
CA CYS A 89 8.34 5.30 -0.19
C CYS A 89 7.58 4.98 -1.49
N LEU A 90 7.95 5.59 -2.62
CA LEU A 90 7.42 5.32 -3.95
C LEU A 90 8.23 4.27 -4.71
N ASP A 91 9.33 3.78 -4.14
CA ASP A 91 10.04 2.61 -4.66
C ASP A 91 9.46 1.36 -3.98
N VAL A 92 8.70 0.57 -4.74
CA VAL A 92 8.07 -0.67 -4.25
C VAL A 92 9.10 -1.65 -3.70
N THR A 93 10.31 -1.69 -4.27
CA THR A 93 11.40 -2.56 -3.79
C THR A 93 11.88 -2.11 -2.42
N HIS A 94 12.12 -0.82 -2.25
CA HIS A 94 12.52 -0.24 -0.96
C HIS A 94 11.43 -0.45 0.10
N ALA A 95 10.20 -0.03 -0.21
CA ALA A 95 9.07 -0.11 0.71
C ALA A 95 8.80 -1.54 1.19
N THR A 96 8.95 -2.54 0.30
CA THR A 96 8.82 -3.96 0.64
C THR A 96 9.95 -4.44 1.55
N ASN A 97 11.20 -4.06 1.27
CA ASN A 97 12.32 -4.41 2.15
C ASN A 97 12.15 -3.79 3.55
N ALA A 98 11.76 -2.51 3.62
CA ALA A 98 11.52 -1.82 4.89
C ALA A 98 10.41 -2.49 5.72
N PHE A 99 9.33 -2.94 5.07
CA PHE A 99 8.29 -3.72 5.73
C PHE A 99 8.85 -5.04 6.29
N ILE A 100 9.56 -5.82 5.46
CA ILE A 100 10.16 -7.09 5.87
C ILE A 100 11.11 -6.89 7.06
N ASP A 101 11.95 -5.86 7.03
CA ASP A 101 12.92 -5.56 8.09
C ASP A 101 12.26 -5.22 9.44
N LYS A 102 11.08 -4.60 9.42
CA LYS A 102 10.27 -4.43 10.64
C LYS A 102 9.59 -5.73 11.03
N ALA A 103 8.99 -6.44 10.08
CA ALA A 103 8.25 -7.67 10.33
C ALA A 103 9.10 -8.72 11.04
N VAL A 104 10.34 -8.94 10.61
CA VAL A 104 11.25 -9.92 11.24
C VAL A 104 11.58 -9.59 12.70
N LYS A 105 11.50 -8.32 13.10
CA LYS A 105 11.77 -7.88 14.48
C LYS A 105 10.56 -8.06 15.39
N VAL A 106 9.35 -7.90 14.85
CA VAL A 106 8.10 -7.91 15.64
C VAL A 106 7.36 -9.25 15.57
N ALA A 107 7.74 -10.13 14.66
CA ALA A 107 7.06 -11.40 14.44
C ALA A 107 7.11 -12.31 15.67
N LYS A 108 5.93 -12.82 16.05
CA LYS A 108 5.77 -13.88 17.05
C LYS A 108 5.17 -15.13 16.38
N PRO A 109 5.50 -16.35 16.86
CA PRO A 109 4.99 -17.60 16.27
C PRO A 109 3.46 -17.71 16.26
N SER A 110 2.79 -17.15 17.27
CA SER A 110 1.33 -17.20 17.43
C SER A 110 0.57 -16.19 16.57
N MET A 111 1.25 -15.26 15.90
CA MET A 111 0.58 -14.22 15.11
C MET A 111 0.05 -14.79 13.80
N THR A 112 -1.21 -14.46 13.48
CA THR A 112 -1.74 -14.58 12.11
C THR A 112 -0.94 -13.67 11.16
N PRO A 113 -1.06 -13.86 9.83
CA PRO A 113 -0.53 -12.92 8.85
C PRO A 113 -1.02 -11.48 9.09
N GLY A 114 -2.31 -11.28 9.35
CA GLY A 114 -2.89 -9.95 9.53
C GLY A 114 -2.45 -9.30 10.84
N GLN A 115 -2.29 -10.08 11.91
CA GLN A 115 -1.68 -9.61 13.16
C GLN A 115 -0.22 -9.20 12.97
N LEU A 116 0.54 -9.90 12.12
CA LEU A 116 1.90 -9.49 11.78
C LEU A 116 1.89 -8.19 10.96
N ALA A 117 0.99 -8.05 9.99
CA ALA A 117 0.82 -6.82 9.23
C ALA A 117 0.47 -5.64 10.14
N GLN A 118 -0.48 -5.83 11.07
CA GLN A 118 -0.83 -4.83 12.07
C GLN A 118 0.35 -4.48 12.98
N ALA A 119 1.14 -5.46 13.42
CA ALA A 119 2.31 -5.20 14.27
C ALA A 119 3.38 -4.36 13.54
N VAL A 120 3.43 -4.43 12.21
CA VAL A 120 4.35 -3.64 11.37
C VAL A 120 3.80 -2.24 11.08
N GLN A 121 2.53 -2.13 10.70
CA GLN A 121 1.89 -0.89 10.27
C GLN A 121 1.40 -0.03 11.44
N VAL A 122 1.01 -0.67 12.56
CA VAL A 122 0.49 -0.02 13.78
C VAL A 122 -0.71 0.90 13.45
N SER A 123 -1.71 0.35 12.76
CA SER A 123 -2.92 1.09 12.39
C SER A 123 -3.93 1.19 13.54
N ALA A 124 -4.92 2.08 13.40
CA ALA A 124 -6.06 2.17 14.32
C ALA A 124 -7.12 1.07 14.13
N TYR A 125 -6.97 0.19 13.13
CA TYR A 125 -7.98 -0.79 12.71
C TYR A 125 -7.34 -2.19 12.53
N PRO A 126 -6.95 -2.86 13.62
CA PRO A 126 -6.16 -4.07 13.58
C PRO A 126 -6.80 -5.20 12.77
N ASP A 127 -8.14 -5.34 12.84
CA ASP A 127 -8.86 -6.45 12.22
C ASP A 127 -8.95 -6.37 10.69
N ARG A 128 -8.58 -5.23 10.08
CA ARG A 128 -8.68 -5.04 8.62
C ARG A 128 -7.74 -5.94 7.83
N TYR A 129 -6.58 -6.29 8.39
CA TYR A 129 -5.60 -7.10 7.66
C TYR A 129 -6.00 -8.57 7.59
N ASP A 130 -6.47 -9.17 8.68
CA ASP A 130 -6.99 -10.55 8.65
C ASP A 130 -8.23 -10.65 7.73
N ALA A 131 -9.08 -9.62 7.71
CA ALA A 131 -10.20 -9.55 6.77
C ALA A 131 -9.78 -9.54 5.29
N ALA A 132 -8.54 -9.15 4.98
CA ALA A 132 -8.00 -9.12 3.63
C ALA A 132 -7.42 -10.46 3.14
N GLU A 133 -7.34 -11.48 4.00
CA GLU A 133 -6.64 -12.75 3.71
C GLU A 133 -7.10 -13.38 2.38
N SER A 134 -8.41 -13.53 2.18
CA SER A 134 -8.95 -14.17 0.97
C SER A 134 -8.53 -13.42 -0.30
N LYS A 135 -8.49 -12.08 -0.26
CA LYS A 135 -8.11 -11.26 -1.40
C LYS A 135 -6.59 -11.32 -1.63
N ALA A 136 -5.81 -11.23 -0.56
CA ALA A 136 -4.35 -11.37 -0.62
C ALA A 136 -3.93 -12.73 -1.22
N ARG A 137 -4.55 -13.83 -0.78
CA ARG A 137 -4.32 -15.18 -1.36
C ARG A 137 -4.65 -15.24 -2.85
N SER A 138 -5.77 -14.64 -3.27
CA SER A 138 -6.16 -14.58 -4.69
C SER A 138 -5.11 -13.84 -5.53
N ILE A 139 -4.59 -12.72 -5.03
CA ILE A 139 -3.54 -11.95 -5.72
C ILE A 139 -2.24 -12.76 -5.80
N ILE A 140 -1.79 -13.37 -4.70
CA ILE A 140 -0.59 -14.23 -4.69
C ILE A 140 -0.74 -15.37 -5.68
N SER A 141 -1.89 -16.04 -5.71
CA SER A 141 -2.19 -17.12 -6.66
C SER A 141 -2.12 -16.62 -8.11
N ALA A 142 -2.73 -15.47 -8.42
CA ALA A 142 -2.70 -14.86 -9.74
C ALA A 142 -1.30 -14.41 -10.21
N LEU A 143 -0.35 -14.27 -9.28
CA LEU A 143 1.05 -14.01 -9.58
C LEU A 143 1.86 -15.31 -9.77
N GLY A 144 1.30 -16.48 -9.45
CA GLY A 144 1.94 -17.80 -9.55
C GLY A 144 2.24 -18.45 -8.20
N GLY A 145 1.50 -18.08 -7.15
CA GLY A 145 1.59 -18.71 -5.84
C GLY A 145 2.75 -18.24 -4.96
N PHE A 146 2.87 -18.91 -3.81
CA PHE A 146 3.91 -18.69 -2.81
C PHE A 146 5.31 -19.04 -3.32
#